data_AF-A0A4S9CFD0-F1
#
_entry.id   AF-A0A4S9CFD0-F1
#
_cell.length_a   1.000
_cell.length_b   1.000
_cell.length_c   1.000
_cell.angle_alpha   90.00
_cell.angle_beta   90.00
_cell.angle_gamma   90.00
#
_symmetry.space_group_name_H-M   'P 1'
#
loop_
_entity.id
_entity.type
_entity.pdbx_description
1 polymer ?
#
loop_
_entity_poly.entity_id
_entity_poly.type
_entity_poly.pdbx_seq_one_letter_code
_entity_poly.pdbx_strand_id
1 'polypeptide(L)'
;MPSNTLRLLCALALTSWASASPAALPRQLTYRDSGNYQFNPTSRNLAVYYGKAQNTDSPSLYDLCTNSNVDMIVMGFVRQLNGPTALPSFGFTRYCKTPATVTDKTRVSCPDMAANITFCQSMGKKVLISLGGSVSNLTLDSVSDAHEAASILWNVFGAGANSTALRPFGNVAIDGFDFDFESGADTTYMDTLASSLQSYFRSSSPERYISAAPLCANNTILPYGLYANANFVWPRFYNAKACCFGSKGFNKSVSTWYNYLNSINSDLGPTYPRVY
;
A
#
# COMPACT_ATOMS: atom_id res chain seq x y z
N MET A 1 -24.67 -28.96 -8.19
CA MET A 1 -24.74 -27.57 -8.68
C MET A 1 -24.15 -26.64 -7.64
N PRO A 2 -22.98 -26.05 -7.89
CA PRO A 2 -22.63 -24.76 -7.31
C PRO A 2 -22.47 -23.72 -8.42
N SER A 3 -23.04 -22.53 -8.20
CA SER A 3 -23.01 -21.42 -9.13
C SER A 3 -21.64 -20.75 -9.14
N ASN A 4 -20.92 -20.92 -10.25
CA ASN A 4 -19.77 -20.08 -10.60
C ASN A 4 -20.26 -18.66 -10.88
N THR A 5 -20.21 -17.77 -9.89
CA THR A 5 -20.33 -16.33 -10.12
C THR A 5 -19.00 -15.79 -10.61
N LEU A 6 -18.83 -15.88 -11.93
CA LEU A 6 -17.81 -15.19 -12.70
C LEU A 6 -18.01 -13.68 -12.49
N ARG A 7 -17.19 -13.06 -11.63
CA ARG A 7 -17.19 -11.60 -11.46
C ARG A 7 -16.67 -10.98 -12.76
N LEU A 8 -17.60 -10.36 -13.48
CA LEU A 8 -17.41 -9.62 -14.73
C LEU A 8 -16.08 -8.84 -14.76
N LEU A 9 -15.11 -9.36 -15.51
CA LEU A 9 -14.17 -8.50 -16.23
C LEU A 9 -15.01 -7.62 -17.17
N CYS A 10 -14.76 -6.31 -17.15
CA CYS A 10 -15.40 -5.35 -18.04
C CYS A 10 -15.35 -5.85 -19.48
N ALA A 11 -16.48 -6.32 -20.01
CA ALA A 11 -16.60 -6.64 -21.42
C ALA A 11 -16.45 -5.33 -22.20
N LEU A 12 -15.32 -5.20 -22.91
CA LEU A 12 -15.15 -4.20 -23.95
C LEU A 12 -16.17 -4.53 -25.06
N ALA A 13 -17.22 -3.73 -25.17
CA ALA A 13 -18.03 -3.73 -26.38
C ALA A 13 -17.16 -3.11 -27.50
N LEU A 14 -16.53 -3.98 -28.29
CA LEU A 14 -15.92 -3.60 -29.55
C LEU A 14 -17.04 -3.28 -30.55
N THR A 15 -17.25 -2.00 -30.83
CA THR A 15 -18.00 -1.55 -32.01
C THR A 15 -17.14 -0.60 -32.83
N SER A 16 -16.98 -0.98 -34.10
CA SER A 16 -16.52 -0.22 -35.27
C SER A 16 -15.12 0.38 -35.24
N TRP A 17 -14.32 -0.08 -36.20
CA TRP A 17 -13.01 0.47 -36.56
C TRP A 17 -13.19 1.84 -37.21
N ALA A 18 -12.87 2.90 -36.47
CA ALA A 18 -12.48 4.16 -37.08
C ALA A 18 -10.95 4.22 -37.01
N SER A 19 -10.32 4.41 -38.17
CA SER A 19 -8.88 4.60 -38.32
C SER A 19 -8.45 5.88 -37.59
N ALA A 20 -8.06 5.75 -36.33
CA ALA A 20 -7.34 6.79 -35.61
C ALA A 20 -5.89 6.78 -36.10
N SER A 21 -5.39 7.94 -36.51
CA SER A 21 -3.96 8.18 -36.76
C SER A 21 -3.12 7.63 -35.60
N PRO A 22 -1.91 7.11 -35.85
CA PRO A 22 -1.07 6.56 -34.79
C PRO A 22 -0.76 7.68 -33.80
N ALA A 23 -1.44 7.63 -32.64
CA ALA A 23 -1.04 8.37 -31.48
C ALA A 23 0.41 7.96 -31.20
N ALA A 24 1.31 8.94 -31.08
CA ALA A 24 2.70 8.71 -30.75
C ALA A 24 2.77 7.74 -29.55
N LEU A 25 3.43 6.59 -29.76
CA LEU A 25 3.64 5.59 -28.73
C LEU A 25 4.15 6.28 -27.46
N PRO A 26 3.63 5.94 -26.27
CA PRO A 26 4.13 6.52 -25.04
C PRO A 26 5.64 6.28 -24.96
N ARG A 27 6.37 7.38 -24.84
CA ARG A 27 7.82 7.48 -24.72
C ARG A 27 8.36 6.31 -23.88
N GLN A 28 9.18 5.46 -24.49
CA GLN A 28 9.86 4.34 -23.84
C GLN A 28 10.39 4.78 -22.48
N LEU A 29 9.99 4.08 -21.42
CA LEU A 29 10.62 4.18 -20.11
C LEU A 29 12.10 3.84 -20.32
N THR A 30 12.94 4.87 -20.22
CA THR A 30 14.38 4.72 -20.37
C THR A 30 14.89 3.76 -19.29
N TYR A 31 15.57 2.70 -19.71
CA TYR A 31 16.29 1.76 -18.86
C TYR A 31 17.04 2.50 -17.74
N ARG A 32 16.57 2.38 -16.50
CA ARG A 32 17.29 2.90 -15.33
C ARG A 32 18.42 1.92 -15.01
N ASP A 33 19.65 2.40 -15.11
CA ASP A 33 20.84 1.63 -14.76
C ASP A 33 20.77 1.20 -13.28
N SER A 34 20.88 -0.10 -13.04
CA SER A 34 20.56 -0.75 -11.76
C SER A 34 21.61 -0.53 -10.67
N GLY A 35 22.76 0.07 -11.00
CA GLY A 35 23.88 0.26 -10.06
C GLY A 35 23.74 1.44 -9.09
N ASN A 36 22.94 2.45 -9.40
CA ASN A 36 22.86 3.72 -8.63
C ASN A 36 21.42 4.26 -8.48
N TYR A 37 20.40 3.40 -8.54
CA TYR A 37 19.02 3.86 -8.39
C TYR A 37 18.78 4.39 -6.97
N GLN A 38 18.37 5.65 -6.88
CA GLN A 38 17.89 6.26 -5.65
C GLN A 38 16.43 6.64 -5.82
N PHE A 39 15.59 6.14 -4.91
CA PHE A 39 14.19 6.52 -4.88
C PHE A 39 14.02 8.03 -4.72
N ASN A 40 13.22 8.61 -5.61
CA ASN A 40 12.82 10.01 -5.52
C ASN A 40 11.29 10.10 -5.33
N PRO A 41 10.79 10.51 -4.14
CA PRO A 41 9.37 10.57 -3.85
C PRO A 41 8.62 11.67 -4.63
N THR A 42 9.33 12.56 -5.31
CA THR A 42 8.76 13.63 -6.17
C THR A 42 8.85 13.30 -7.67
N SER A 43 9.39 12.13 -8.03
CA SER A 43 9.45 11.66 -9.42
C SER A 43 8.20 10.88 -9.85
N ARG A 44 8.18 10.32 -11.06
CA ARG A 44 7.15 9.35 -11.47
C ARG A 44 7.61 7.98 -11.01
N ASN A 45 6.84 7.38 -10.11
CA ASN A 45 7.14 6.11 -9.48
C ASN A 45 6.05 5.10 -9.82
N LEU A 46 6.43 3.84 -9.99
CA LEU A 46 5.52 2.70 -10.08
C LEU A 46 5.52 1.93 -8.75
N ALA A 47 4.35 1.89 -8.11
CA ALA A 47 4.10 1.03 -6.96
C ALA A 47 3.37 -0.24 -7.41
N VAL A 48 3.77 -1.40 -6.87
CA VAL A 48 3.15 -2.69 -7.16
C VAL A 48 2.74 -3.40 -5.88
N TYR A 49 1.52 -3.94 -5.83
CA TYR A 49 1.10 -4.76 -4.69
C TYR A 49 1.70 -6.17 -4.78
N TYR A 50 2.19 -6.68 -3.65
CA TYR A 50 2.74 -8.03 -3.51
C TYR A 50 2.10 -8.77 -2.34
N GLY A 51 1.93 -10.10 -2.44
CA GLY A 51 1.53 -10.94 -1.31
C GLY A 51 0.31 -11.81 -1.55
N LYS A 52 -0.73 -11.37 -2.26
CA LYS A 52 -1.86 -12.23 -2.65
C LYS A 52 -2.12 -12.14 -4.15
N ALA A 53 -1.49 -13.04 -4.88
CA ALA A 53 -1.73 -13.22 -6.30
C ALA A 53 -3.08 -13.92 -6.56
N GLN A 54 -3.83 -13.47 -7.57
CA GLN A 54 -4.98 -14.22 -8.08
C GLN A 54 -4.57 -15.29 -9.10
N ASN A 55 -3.32 -15.26 -9.58
CA ASN A 55 -2.74 -16.19 -10.53
C ASN A 55 -1.53 -16.92 -9.92
N THR A 56 -1.23 -18.11 -10.44
CA THR A 56 -0.10 -18.94 -10.00
C THR A 56 1.25 -18.45 -10.51
N ASP A 57 1.28 -17.64 -11.58
CA ASP A 57 2.48 -17.17 -12.26
C ASP A 57 2.99 -15.81 -11.74
N SER A 58 2.77 -15.53 -10.46
CA SER A 58 3.19 -14.24 -9.91
C SER A 58 4.71 -14.16 -9.74
N PRO A 59 5.34 -13.03 -10.14
CA PRO A 59 6.77 -12.83 -9.96
C PRO A 59 7.14 -12.95 -8.49
N SER A 60 8.35 -13.44 -8.22
CA SER A 60 8.90 -13.41 -6.86
C SER A 60 9.13 -11.97 -6.40
N LEU A 61 9.26 -11.77 -5.08
CA LEU A 61 9.63 -10.45 -4.57
C LEU A 61 10.98 -10.01 -5.14
N TYR A 62 11.91 -10.96 -5.31
CA TYR A 62 13.20 -10.75 -5.95
C TYR A 62 13.07 -10.20 -7.39
N ASP A 63 12.19 -10.78 -8.21
CA ASP A 63 11.96 -10.32 -9.59
C ASP A 63 11.42 -8.88 -9.62
N LEU A 64 10.57 -8.52 -8.66
CA LEU A 64 10.12 -7.13 -8.50
C LEU A 64 11.26 -6.22 -8.02
N CYS A 65 12.14 -6.71 -7.13
CA CYS A 65 13.33 -5.99 -6.67
C CYS A 65 14.38 -5.77 -7.77
N THR A 66 14.43 -6.59 -8.83
CA THR A 66 15.38 -6.40 -9.94
C THR A 66 14.77 -5.66 -11.13
N ASN A 67 13.44 -5.57 -11.21
CA ASN A 67 12.76 -4.83 -12.27
C ASN A 67 13.01 -3.31 -12.14
N SER A 68 13.68 -2.72 -13.12
CA SER A 68 14.02 -1.29 -13.14
C SER A 68 12.83 -0.34 -13.29
N ASN A 69 11.66 -0.85 -13.66
CA ASN A 69 10.43 -0.07 -13.74
C ASN A 69 9.67 0.01 -12.42
N VAL A 70 9.98 -0.84 -11.43
CA VAL A 70 9.28 -0.87 -10.13
C VAL A 70 10.06 -0.01 -9.15
N ASP A 71 9.39 0.92 -8.48
CA ASP A 71 10.03 1.83 -7.52
C ASP A 71 9.62 1.52 -6.08
N MET A 72 8.37 1.05 -5.90
CA MET A 72 7.81 0.70 -4.60
C MET A 72 7.08 -0.63 -4.66
N ILE A 73 7.17 -1.40 -3.58
CA ILE A 73 6.44 -2.64 -3.40
C ILE A 73 5.57 -2.49 -2.15
N VAL A 74 4.27 -2.71 -2.34
CA VAL A 74 3.27 -2.60 -1.29
C VAL A 74 2.85 -4.01 -0.91
N MET A 75 3.38 -4.51 0.21
CA MET A 75 3.04 -5.82 0.70
C MET A 75 1.62 -5.77 1.30
N GLY A 76 0.66 -6.52 0.74
CA GLY A 76 -0.70 -6.66 1.27
C GLY A 76 -0.98 -8.03 1.94
N PHE A 77 -1.47 -8.12 3.17
CA PHE A 77 -2.04 -7.06 4.01
C PHE A 77 -1.93 -7.38 5.51
N VAL A 78 -1.93 -6.35 6.35
CA VAL A 78 -2.39 -6.40 7.76
C VAL A 78 -3.91 -6.26 7.75
N ARG A 79 -4.63 -7.30 8.20
CA ARG A 79 -6.09 -7.40 8.09
C ARG A 79 -6.84 -7.20 9.40
N GLN A 80 -6.14 -7.33 10.53
CA GLN A 80 -6.73 -7.20 11.86
C GLN A 80 -5.72 -6.53 12.78
N LEU A 81 -6.17 -5.54 13.54
CA LEU A 81 -5.43 -4.87 14.61
C LEU A 81 -6.48 -4.18 15.47
N ASN A 82 -7.01 -4.92 16.45
CA ASN A 82 -8.24 -4.54 17.13
C ASN A 82 -7.94 -4.36 18.62
N GLY A 83 -7.70 -3.10 19.01
CA GLY A 83 -7.43 -2.71 20.39
C GLY A 83 -5.94 -2.63 20.77
N PRO A 84 -5.66 -2.11 21.98
CA PRO A 84 -4.34 -1.59 22.36
C PRO A 84 -3.28 -2.66 22.68
N THR A 85 -3.65 -3.94 22.72
CA THR A 85 -2.71 -5.03 23.03
C THR A 85 -2.70 -6.12 21.97
N ALA A 86 -3.49 -5.96 20.90
CA ALA A 86 -3.57 -6.93 19.83
C ALA A 86 -2.34 -6.84 18.92
N LEU A 87 -1.71 -7.97 18.64
CA LEU A 87 -0.70 -8.04 17.58
C LEU A 87 -1.39 -8.05 16.21
N PRO A 88 -0.80 -7.38 15.20
CA PRO A 88 -1.37 -7.31 13.87
C PRO A 88 -1.40 -8.70 13.22
N SER A 89 -2.55 -9.07 12.67
CA SER A 89 -2.70 -10.27 11.84
C SER A 89 -2.47 -9.93 10.38
N PHE A 90 -1.56 -10.65 9.70
CA PHE A 90 -1.15 -10.35 8.34
C PHE A 90 -1.09 -11.59 7.43
N GLY A 91 -1.34 -11.38 6.14
CA GLY A 91 -1.58 -12.43 5.14
C GLY A 91 -0.34 -13.06 4.48
N PHE A 92 0.88 -12.70 4.87
CA PHE A 92 2.12 -13.22 4.27
C PHE A 92 2.65 -14.50 4.93
N THR A 93 1.88 -15.11 5.82
CA THR A 93 2.31 -16.23 6.66
C THR A 93 2.80 -17.46 5.91
N ARG A 94 2.42 -17.63 4.63
CA ARG A 94 2.96 -18.72 3.79
C ARG A 94 4.48 -18.65 3.57
N TYR A 95 5.07 -17.48 3.78
CA TYR A 95 6.52 -17.23 3.71
C TYR A 95 7.17 -17.17 5.10
N CYS A 96 6.43 -17.59 6.14
CA CYS A 96 6.83 -17.46 7.51
C CYS A 96 6.79 -18.81 8.23
N LYS A 97 7.68 -18.96 9.20
CA LYS A 97 7.75 -20.08 10.12
C LYS A 97 7.10 -19.65 11.43
N THR A 98 6.18 -20.46 11.94
CA THR A 98 5.73 -20.36 13.34
C THR A 98 6.73 -21.15 14.19
N PRO A 99 7.40 -20.56 15.20
CA PRO A 99 8.32 -21.29 16.05
C PRO A 99 7.59 -22.41 16.80
N ALA A 100 8.18 -23.61 16.83
CA ALA A 100 7.54 -24.83 17.30
C ALA A 100 7.22 -24.86 18.81
N THR A 101 7.80 -23.95 19.60
CA THR A 101 7.80 -24.01 21.07
C THR A 101 7.04 -22.88 21.76
N VAL A 102 6.40 -21.99 21.01
CA VAL A 102 5.59 -20.91 21.60
C VAL A 102 4.12 -21.29 21.56
N THR A 103 3.52 -21.39 22.73
CA THR A 103 2.06 -21.49 22.92
C THR A 103 1.31 -20.28 22.35
N ASP A 104 2.03 -19.20 22.07
CA ASP A 104 1.54 -17.98 21.46
C ASP A 104 1.76 -17.96 19.94
N LYS A 105 0.69 -18.26 19.18
CA LYS A 105 0.67 -18.28 17.71
C LYS A 105 0.94 -16.91 17.06
N THR A 106 1.06 -15.84 17.86
CA THR A 106 1.31 -14.47 17.37
C THR A 106 2.77 -14.20 17.04
N ARG A 107 3.71 -15.06 17.48
CA ARG A 107 5.15 -14.89 17.26
C ARG A 107 5.61 -15.55 15.97
N VAL A 108 5.22 -14.98 14.84
CA VAL A 108 5.60 -15.45 13.50
C VAL A 108 6.99 -14.93 13.12
N SER A 109 7.83 -15.75 12.48
CA SER A 109 9.14 -15.33 11.96
C SER A 109 9.23 -15.58 10.45
N CYS A 110 9.62 -14.57 9.68
CA CYS A 110 9.64 -14.59 8.22
C CYS A 110 11.05 -14.24 7.67
N PRO A 111 12.07 -15.08 7.90
CA PRO A 111 13.45 -14.76 7.54
C PRO A 111 13.66 -14.55 6.03
N ASP A 112 13.01 -15.36 5.18
CA ASP A 112 13.12 -15.24 3.73
C ASP A 112 12.49 -13.92 3.23
N MET A 113 11.38 -13.51 3.85
CA MET A 113 10.76 -12.21 3.57
C MET A 113 11.67 -11.07 4.03
N ALA A 114 12.27 -11.17 5.22
CA ALA A 114 13.21 -10.17 5.74
C ALA A 114 14.41 -9.99 4.80
N ALA A 115 14.98 -11.08 4.28
CA ALA A 115 16.06 -11.06 3.30
C ALA A 115 15.63 -10.36 2.00
N ASN A 116 14.45 -10.67 1.48
CA ASN A 116 13.93 -10.04 0.26
C ASN A 116 13.63 -8.54 0.44
N ILE A 117 13.09 -8.13 1.59
CA ILE A 117 12.87 -6.71 1.92
C ILE A 117 14.22 -5.98 1.93
N THR A 118 15.22 -6.55 2.61
CA THR A 118 16.57 -6.00 2.67
C THR A 118 17.18 -5.85 1.27
N PHE A 119 17.00 -6.86 0.42
CA PHE A 119 17.48 -6.82 -0.97
C PHE A 119 16.77 -5.74 -1.80
N CYS A 120 15.45 -5.63 -1.71
CA CYS A 120 14.71 -4.55 -2.36
C CYS A 120 15.20 -3.16 -1.93
N GLN A 121 15.43 -2.97 -0.63
CA GLN A 121 15.94 -1.73 -0.06
C GLN A 121 17.38 -1.45 -0.53
N SER A 122 18.24 -2.46 -0.64
CA SER A 122 19.60 -2.31 -1.19
C SER A 122 19.60 -1.95 -2.68
N MET A 123 18.55 -2.33 -3.41
CA MET A 123 18.30 -1.91 -4.79
C MET A 123 17.65 -0.52 -4.89
N GLY A 124 17.55 0.21 -3.78
CA GLY A 124 17.00 1.57 -3.73
C GLY A 124 15.47 1.64 -3.77
N LYS A 125 14.75 0.51 -3.73
CA LYS A 125 13.28 0.48 -3.76
C LYS A 125 12.68 0.66 -2.38
N LYS A 126 11.43 1.09 -2.32
CA LYS A 126 10.67 1.20 -1.06
C LYS A 126 9.77 0.00 -0.86
N VAL A 127 9.71 -0.52 0.36
CA VAL A 127 8.81 -1.61 0.73
C VAL A 127 7.85 -1.14 1.81
N LEU A 128 6.57 -1.07 1.48
CA LEU A 128 5.49 -0.68 2.39
C LEU A 128 4.68 -1.92 2.79
N ILE A 129 3.94 -1.82 3.91
CA ILE A 129 2.88 -2.79 4.24
C ILE A 129 1.52 -2.11 4.19
N SER A 130 0.57 -2.73 3.49
CA SER A 130 -0.80 -2.27 3.38
C SER A 130 -1.68 -2.75 4.52
N LEU A 131 -2.41 -1.82 5.11
CA LEU A 131 -3.46 -2.02 6.11
C LEU A 131 -4.80 -2.12 5.38
N GLY A 132 -5.57 -3.17 5.70
CA GLY A 132 -6.91 -3.39 5.13
C GLY A 132 -6.96 -4.43 4.03
N GLY A 133 -7.30 -3.98 2.82
CA GLY A 133 -7.72 -4.75 1.65
C GLY A 133 -9.19 -5.19 1.71
N SER A 134 -9.68 -5.77 0.61
CA SER A 134 -11.07 -6.25 0.40
C SER A 134 -11.69 -7.14 1.48
N VAL A 135 -10.88 -7.70 2.38
CA VAL A 135 -11.34 -8.49 3.53
C VAL A 135 -10.51 -8.07 4.74
N SER A 136 -11.03 -7.14 5.52
CA SER A 136 -10.41 -6.63 6.73
C SER A 136 -11.49 -6.47 7.80
N ASN A 137 -11.13 -6.75 9.04
CA ASN A 137 -11.90 -6.36 10.21
C ASN A 137 -11.03 -5.52 11.18
N LEU A 138 -10.00 -4.87 10.63
CA LEU A 138 -9.24 -3.84 11.33
C LEU A 138 -10.18 -2.68 11.63
N THR A 139 -10.47 -2.49 12.90
CA THR A 139 -11.27 -1.39 13.44
C THR A 139 -10.58 -0.82 14.66
N LEU A 140 -10.79 0.48 14.89
CA LEU A 140 -10.30 1.18 16.07
C LEU A 140 -11.51 1.88 16.70
N ASP A 141 -11.65 1.80 18.01
CA ASP A 141 -12.87 2.28 18.69
C ASP A 141 -12.69 3.69 19.27
N SER A 142 -11.44 4.16 19.37
CA SER A 142 -11.10 5.47 19.93
C SER A 142 -9.82 6.07 19.34
N VAL A 143 -9.62 7.37 19.58
CA VAL A 143 -8.35 8.09 19.33
C VAL A 143 -7.19 7.43 20.08
N SER A 144 -7.42 6.97 21.31
CA SER A 144 -6.39 6.27 22.10
C SER A 144 -5.98 4.95 21.44
N ASP A 145 -6.94 4.19 20.92
CA ASP A 145 -6.63 2.94 20.20
C ASP A 145 -5.84 3.21 18.93
N ALA A 146 -6.08 4.34 18.25
CA ALA A 146 -5.31 4.73 17.08
C ALA A 146 -3.85 5.10 17.40
N HIS A 147 -3.61 5.80 18.51
CA HIS A 147 -2.24 6.05 18.99
C HIS A 147 -1.51 4.75 19.33
N GLU A 148 -2.18 3.83 20.02
CA GLU A 148 -1.59 2.55 20.39
C GLU A 148 -1.36 1.65 19.17
N ALA A 149 -2.31 1.60 18.24
CA ALA A 149 -2.16 0.89 16.97
C ALA A 149 -0.95 1.40 16.18
N ALA A 150 -0.71 2.72 16.16
CA ALA A 150 0.48 3.30 15.54
C ALA A 150 1.77 2.83 16.24
N SER A 151 1.79 2.82 17.58
CA SER A 151 2.90 2.30 18.39
C SER A 151 3.18 0.82 18.07
N ILE A 152 2.15 -0.02 18.04
CA ILE A 152 2.25 -1.45 17.72
C ILE A 152 2.81 -1.64 16.32
N LEU A 153 2.23 -1.00 15.30
CA LEU A 153 2.70 -1.12 13.91
C LEU A 153 4.16 -0.69 13.77
N TRP A 154 4.54 0.43 14.39
CA TRP A 154 5.91 0.93 14.37
C TRP A 154 6.90 -0.02 15.06
N ASN A 155 6.49 -0.61 16.18
CA ASN A 155 7.31 -1.56 16.93
C ASN A 155 7.42 -2.93 16.27
N VAL A 156 6.38 -3.38 15.57
CA VAL A 156 6.34 -4.70 14.90
C VAL A 156 7.03 -4.66 13.54
N PHE A 157 6.78 -3.63 12.73
CA PHE A 157 7.26 -3.57 11.34
C PHE A 157 8.20 -2.40 11.04
N GLY A 158 8.05 -1.28 11.76
CA GLY A 158 8.86 -0.08 11.58
C GLY A 158 10.21 -0.14 12.29
N ALA A 159 10.79 1.01 12.65
CA ALA A 159 12.06 1.08 13.39
C ALA A 159 11.88 1.30 14.90
N GLY A 160 10.77 0.83 15.48
CA GLY A 160 10.53 0.92 16.92
C GLY A 160 11.49 0.08 17.77
N ALA A 161 11.58 0.40 19.06
CA ALA A 161 12.62 -0.10 19.98
C ALA A 161 12.25 -1.39 20.74
N ASN A 162 11.12 -2.02 20.41
CA ASN A 162 10.67 -3.25 21.09
C ASN A 162 11.49 -4.49 20.70
N SER A 163 11.39 -5.52 21.55
CA SER A 163 12.05 -6.81 21.36
C SER A 163 11.81 -7.41 19.96
N THR A 164 12.89 -7.88 19.33
CA THR A 164 12.86 -8.59 18.05
C THR A 164 12.00 -9.85 18.07
N ALA A 165 11.68 -10.37 19.26
CA ALA A 165 10.83 -11.52 19.50
C ALA A 165 9.40 -11.41 18.93
N LEU A 166 8.89 -10.18 18.74
CA LEU A 166 7.55 -9.88 18.20
C LEU A 166 7.61 -9.38 16.75
N ARG A 167 8.81 -9.26 16.17
CA ARG A 167 9.03 -8.68 14.85
C ARG A 167 9.14 -9.79 13.81
N PRO A 168 8.18 -9.90 12.87
CA PRO A 168 8.22 -10.96 11.88
C PRO A 168 9.42 -10.89 10.95
N PHE A 169 10.00 -9.70 10.76
CA PHE A 169 11.19 -9.49 9.93
C PHE A 169 12.48 -9.31 10.75
N GLY A 170 12.48 -9.67 12.03
CA GLY A 170 13.62 -9.47 12.91
C GLY A 170 14.03 -7.99 12.96
N ASN A 171 15.28 -7.69 12.61
CA ASN A 171 15.82 -6.32 12.64
C ASN A 171 15.44 -5.47 11.41
N VAL A 172 14.82 -6.06 10.38
CA VAL A 172 14.46 -5.33 9.18
C VAL A 172 13.26 -4.44 9.46
N ALA A 173 13.36 -3.16 9.10
CA ALA A 173 12.29 -2.18 9.19
C ALA A 173 11.77 -1.85 7.79
N ILE A 174 10.45 -1.81 7.62
CA ILE A 174 9.83 -1.41 6.34
C ILE A 174 9.94 0.11 6.13
N ASP A 175 9.73 0.54 4.89
CA ASP A 175 9.83 1.94 4.47
C ASP A 175 8.51 2.72 4.68
N GLY A 176 7.43 2.09 5.14
CA GLY A 176 6.18 2.80 5.36
C GLY A 176 4.93 1.93 5.42
N PHE A 177 3.77 2.59 5.50
CA PHE A 177 2.46 1.95 5.57
C PHE A 177 1.55 2.46 4.46
N ASP A 178 0.76 1.55 3.88
CA ASP A 178 -0.28 1.85 2.90
C ASP A 178 -1.66 1.65 3.53
N PHE A 179 -2.63 2.49 3.17
CA PHE A 179 -4.00 2.45 3.68
C PHE A 179 -4.94 2.07 2.52
N ASP A 180 -5.28 0.78 2.42
CA ASP A 180 -6.19 0.21 1.41
C ASP A 180 -7.50 -0.25 2.06
N PHE A 181 -8.23 0.68 2.68
CA PHE A 181 -9.54 0.36 3.24
C PHE A 181 -10.61 0.38 2.15
N GLU A 182 -11.25 -0.77 1.96
CA GLU A 182 -12.28 -0.98 0.93
C GLU A 182 -13.70 -0.90 1.51
N SER A 183 -14.71 -1.02 0.63
CA SER A 183 -16.13 -0.84 0.97
C SER A 183 -16.56 -1.59 2.23
N GLY A 184 -17.12 -0.86 3.19
CA GLY A 184 -17.65 -1.40 4.45
C GLY A 184 -16.68 -1.35 5.63
N ALA A 185 -15.43 -0.91 5.43
CA ALA A 185 -14.51 -0.65 6.52
C ALA A 185 -14.92 0.58 7.35
N ASP A 186 -14.77 0.50 8.66
CA ASP A 186 -14.78 1.68 9.54
C ASP A 186 -13.40 2.32 9.54
N THR A 187 -13.35 3.58 9.14
CA THR A 187 -12.12 4.36 8.96
C THR A 187 -12.08 5.60 9.85
N THR A 188 -12.99 5.69 10.82
CA THR A 188 -13.23 6.87 11.65
C THR A 188 -11.96 7.45 12.26
N TYR A 189 -10.99 6.61 12.65
CA TYR A 189 -9.74 7.04 13.30
C TYR A 189 -8.48 6.83 12.44
N MET A 190 -8.61 6.61 11.14
CA MET A 190 -7.45 6.37 10.26
C MET A 190 -6.59 7.61 10.05
N ASP A 191 -7.14 8.81 10.22
CA ASP A 191 -6.39 10.07 10.25
C ASP A 191 -5.51 10.19 11.50
N THR A 192 -6.02 9.78 12.66
CA THR A 192 -5.28 9.74 13.93
C THR A 192 -4.18 8.70 13.86
N LEU A 193 -4.46 7.53 13.29
CA LEU A 193 -3.45 6.49 13.04
C LEU A 193 -2.33 7.01 12.14
N ALA A 194 -2.67 7.64 11.01
CA ALA A 194 -1.69 8.17 10.07
C ALA A 194 -0.83 9.30 10.65
N SER A 195 -1.45 10.28 11.33
CA SER A 195 -0.70 11.36 11.98
C SER A 195 0.21 10.84 13.11
N SER A 196 -0.23 9.82 13.84
CA SER A 196 0.60 9.15 14.86
C SER A 196 1.80 8.44 14.24
N LEU A 197 1.61 7.72 13.13
CA LEU A 197 2.72 7.12 12.38
C LEU A 197 3.71 8.18 11.87
N GLN A 198 3.21 9.30 11.32
CA GLN A 198 4.07 10.41 10.88
C GLN A 198 4.91 11.00 12.04
N SER A 199 4.37 11.01 13.26
CA SER A 199 5.14 11.47 14.42
C SER A 199 6.39 10.60 14.69
N TYR A 200 6.29 9.28 14.50
CA TYR A 200 7.44 8.37 14.56
C TYR A 200 8.39 8.55 13.37
N PHE A 201 7.86 8.90 12.20
CA PHE A 201 8.65 9.03 10.98
C PHE A 201 9.61 10.22 11.04
N ARG A 202 9.18 11.34 11.65
CA ARG A 202 9.98 12.58 11.78
C ARG A 202 11.33 12.39 12.48
N SER A 203 11.42 11.44 13.42
CA SER A 203 12.67 11.12 14.13
C SER A 203 13.38 9.88 13.58
N SER A 204 12.81 9.24 12.56
CA SER A 204 13.35 8.02 11.97
C SER A 204 14.29 8.29 10.79
N SER A 205 15.30 7.44 10.64
CA SER A 205 16.15 7.39 9.46
C SER A 205 16.31 5.93 9.00
N PRO A 206 16.24 5.63 7.69
CA PRO A 206 15.90 6.55 6.60
C PRO A 206 14.42 7.00 6.63
N GLU A 207 14.06 7.93 5.74
CA GLU A 207 12.68 8.44 5.60
C GLU A 207 11.66 7.30 5.44
N ARG A 208 10.43 7.56 5.92
CA ARG A 208 9.30 6.65 5.90
C ARG A 208 8.10 7.31 5.22
N TYR A 209 7.25 6.50 4.58
CA TYR A 209 6.15 7.01 3.76
C TYR A 209 4.79 6.45 4.18
N ILE A 210 3.76 7.26 3.98
CA ILE A 210 2.36 6.82 4.03
C ILE A 210 1.78 6.88 2.63
N SER A 211 1.04 5.85 2.24
CA SER A 211 0.21 5.86 1.04
C SER A 211 -1.24 5.51 1.31
N ALA A 212 -2.13 5.82 0.37
CA ALA A 212 -3.55 5.49 0.44
C ALA A 212 -4.11 5.03 -0.92
N ALA A 213 -5.04 4.07 -0.89
CA ALA A 213 -5.64 3.43 -2.06
C ALA A 213 -7.18 3.59 -2.14
N PRO A 214 -7.71 4.82 -2.23
CA PRO A 214 -9.15 5.04 -2.30
C PRO A 214 -9.78 4.48 -3.58
N LEU A 215 -11.09 4.26 -3.59
CA LEU A 215 -11.80 3.92 -4.81
C LEU A 215 -11.87 5.13 -5.76
N CYS A 216 -11.74 4.95 -7.08
CA CYS A 216 -11.79 6.09 -8.01
C CYS A 216 -13.10 6.90 -7.94
N ALA A 217 -14.20 6.26 -7.56
CA ALA A 217 -15.54 6.87 -7.62
C ALA A 217 -15.80 7.80 -6.44
N ASN A 218 -15.11 7.60 -5.33
CA ASN A 218 -15.52 8.18 -4.06
C ASN A 218 -14.35 8.31 -3.08
N ASN A 219 -14.26 9.45 -2.41
CA ASN A 219 -13.33 9.72 -1.33
C ASN A 219 -13.91 9.44 0.07
N THR A 220 -15.20 9.10 0.22
CA THR A 220 -15.86 9.06 1.55
C THR A 220 -15.40 7.93 2.46
N ILE A 221 -14.69 6.92 1.94
CA ILE A 221 -14.21 5.83 2.79
C ILE A 221 -13.00 6.28 3.59
N LEU A 222 -12.11 7.12 3.06
CA LEU A 222 -10.91 7.51 3.78
C LEU A 222 -11.03 8.97 4.26
N PRO A 223 -10.69 9.27 5.53
CA PRO A 223 -10.87 10.61 6.08
C PRO A 223 -9.91 11.63 5.45
N TYR A 224 -10.31 12.91 5.42
CA TYR A 224 -9.47 13.99 4.90
C TYR A 224 -8.09 14.03 5.59
N GLY A 225 -8.07 13.90 6.92
CA GLY A 225 -6.83 13.96 7.71
C GLY A 225 -5.82 12.86 7.39
N LEU A 226 -6.28 11.70 6.88
CA LEU A 226 -5.38 10.66 6.37
C LEU A 226 -4.63 11.16 5.13
N TYR A 227 -5.33 11.80 4.18
CA TYR A 227 -4.68 12.33 2.99
C TYR A 227 -3.71 13.49 3.31
N ALA A 228 -4.02 14.32 4.30
CA ALA A 228 -3.10 15.36 4.78
C ALA A 228 -1.77 14.79 5.31
N ASN A 229 -1.79 13.55 5.77
CA ASN A 229 -0.64 12.80 6.29
C ASN A 229 -0.09 11.75 5.29
N ALA A 230 -0.58 11.70 4.06
CA ALA A 230 -0.13 10.76 3.04
C ALA A 230 0.91 11.40 2.09
N ASN A 231 1.95 10.65 1.74
CA ASN A 231 2.88 11.03 0.67
C ASN A 231 2.31 10.69 -0.70
N PHE A 232 1.71 9.50 -0.83
CA PHE A 232 1.26 8.94 -2.09
C PHE A 232 -0.21 8.55 -2.03
N VAL A 233 -0.99 8.88 -3.06
CA VAL A 233 -2.38 8.45 -3.18
C VAL A 233 -2.57 7.87 -4.57
N TRP A 234 -2.99 6.61 -4.64
CA TRP A 234 -3.25 5.90 -5.90
C TRP A 234 -4.72 5.47 -5.97
N PRO A 235 -5.62 6.32 -6.51
CA PRO A 235 -7.01 5.96 -6.66
C PRO A 235 -7.17 4.69 -7.53
N ARG A 236 -7.97 3.75 -7.05
CA ARG A 236 -8.20 2.46 -7.72
C ARG A 236 -9.16 2.64 -8.89
N PHE A 237 -8.62 2.83 -10.09
CA PHE A 237 -9.36 2.95 -11.36
C PHE A 237 -9.77 1.60 -11.96
N TYR A 238 -10.20 0.66 -11.11
CA TYR A 238 -10.71 -0.65 -11.49
C TYR A 238 -11.85 -1.05 -10.53
N ASN A 239 -12.63 -2.08 -10.89
CA ASN A 239 -13.77 -2.56 -10.10
C ASN A 239 -14.84 -1.49 -9.75
N ALA A 240 -14.87 -0.36 -10.46
CA ALA A 240 -15.86 0.70 -10.31
C ALA A 240 -16.32 1.22 -11.69
N LYS A 241 -17.49 0.75 -12.15
CA LYS A 241 -18.00 1.03 -13.51
C LYS A 241 -18.05 2.52 -13.88
N ALA A 242 -18.25 3.39 -12.89
CA ALA A 242 -18.36 4.83 -13.11
C ALA A 242 -17.04 5.50 -13.51
N CYS A 243 -15.89 4.94 -13.13
CA CYS A 243 -14.59 5.60 -13.26
C CYS A 243 -13.43 4.65 -13.55
N CYS A 244 -13.68 3.35 -13.76
CA CYS A 244 -12.62 2.43 -14.14
C CYS A 244 -11.95 2.85 -15.45
N PHE A 245 -10.71 2.44 -15.66
CA PHE A 245 -9.99 2.69 -16.90
C PHE A 245 -10.84 2.31 -18.12
N GLY A 246 -10.87 3.20 -19.12
CA GLY A 246 -11.68 3.05 -20.33
C GLY A 246 -13.17 3.41 -20.19
N SER A 247 -13.68 3.70 -18.99
CA SER A 247 -15.05 4.18 -18.80
C SER A 247 -15.20 5.66 -19.19
N LYS A 248 -16.43 6.09 -19.47
CA LYS A 248 -16.75 7.51 -19.76
C LYS A 248 -16.34 8.47 -18.63
N GLY A 249 -16.36 8.00 -17.38
CA GLY A 249 -16.03 8.82 -16.20
C GLY A 249 -14.56 8.79 -15.79
N PHE A 250 -13.71 7.99 -16.45
CA PHE A 250 -12.29 7.84 -16.09
C PHE A 250 -11.56 9.18 -16.06
N ASN A 251 -11.52 9.91 -17.18
CA ASN A 251 -10.80 11.19 -17.27
C ASN A 251 -11.32 12.22 -16.27
N LYS A 252 -12.64 12.27 -16.05
CA LYS A 252 -13.24 13.17 -15.06
C LYS A 252 -12.77 12.81 -13.66
N SER A 253 -12.79 11.53 -13.30
CA SER A 253 -12.35 11.04 -11.99
C SER A 253 -10.86 11.32 -11.75
N VAL A 254 -9.99 11.11 -12.75
CA VAL A 254 -8.56 11.47 -12.67
C VAL A 254 -8.38 12.96 -12.36
N SER A 255 -9.02 13.84 -13.12
CA SER A 255 -8.93 15.29 -12.89
C SER A 255 -9.52 15.71 -11.54
N THR A 256 -10.61 15.08 -11.10
CA THR A 256 -11.21 15.32 -9.78
C THR A 256 -10.24 14.95 -8.65
N TRP A 257 -9.60 13.78 -8.72
CA TRP A 257 -8.60 13.38 -7.73
C TRP A 257 -7.39 14.29 -7.73
N TYR A 258 -6.86 14.64 -8.90
CA TYR A 258 -5.74 15.57 -9.03
C TYR A 258 -6.04 16.91 -8.35
N ASN A 259 -7.21 17.51 -8.66
CA ASN A 259 -7.60 18.79 -8.08
C ASN A 259 -7.87 18.69 -6.58
N TYR A 260 -8.52 17.61 -6.13
CA TYR A 260 -8.80 17.39 -4.71
C TYR A 260 -7.50 17.29 -3.91
N LEU A 261 -6.55 16.44 -4.34
CA LEU A 261 -5.29 16.24 -3.62
C LEU A 261 -4.41 17.50 -3.61
N ASN A 262 -4.41 18.28 -4.69
CA ASN A 262 -3.72 19.58 -4.72
C ASN A 262 -4.38 20.65 -3.83
N SER A 263 -5.63 20.46 -3.42
CA SER A 263 -6.32 21.36 -2.48
C SER A 263 -6.09 20.98 -1.02
N ILE A 264 -5.42 19.86 -0.75
CA ILE A 264 -5.18 19.40 0.61
C ILE A 264 -4.06 20.23 1.25
N ASN A 265 -4.33 20.72 2.46
CA ASN A 265 -3.29 21.32 3.29
C ASN A 265 -2.55 20.19 4.02
N SER A 266 -1.39 19.80 3.52
CA SER A 266 -0.63 18.66 4.05
C SER A 266 0.33 19.05 5.17
N ASP A 267 0.37 18.20 6.20
CA ASP A 267 1.32 18.29 7.31
C ASP A 267 2.76 17.93 6.89
N LEU A 268 2.94 17.41 5.67
CA LEU A 268 4.22 17.01 5.08
C LEU A 268 4.80 18.10 4.16
N GLY A 269 4.08 19.20 3.97
CA GLY A 269 4.45 20.32 3.12
C GLY A 269 3.76 20.33 1.75
N PRO A 270 3.97 21.40 0.96
CA PRO A 270 3.13 21.73 -0.20
C PRO A 270 3.29 20.79 -1.39
N THR A 271 4.23 19.85 -1.33
CA THR A 271 4.44 18.84 -2.40
C THR A 271 3.51 17.63 -2.24
N TYR A 272 2.92 17.44 -1.06
CA TYR A 272 2.10 16.28 -0.71
C TYR A 272 0.65 16.66 -0.40
N PRO A 273 -0.29 15.71 -0.47
CA PRO A 273 -0.14 14.37 -1.06
C PRO A 273 -0.03 14.42 -2.59
N ARG A 274 0.66 13.44 -3.17
CA ARG A 274 0.79 13.32 -4.63
C ARG A 274 -0.11 12.21 -5.16
N VAL A 275 -0.81 12.50 -6.27
CA VAL A 275 -1.52 11.47 -7.03
C VAL A 275 -0.55 10.66 -7.88
N TYR A 276 -0.67 9.34 -7.82
CA TYR A 276 0.09 8.38 -8.62
C TYR A 276 -0.83 7.41 -9.36
#